data_AF-A0A0D8FQJ1-F1
#
_entry.id   AF-A0A0D8FQJ1-F1
#
_cell.length_a   1.000
_cell.length_b   1.000
_cell.length_c   1.000
_cell.angle_alpha   90.00
_cell.angle_beta   90.00
_cell.angle_gamma   90.00
#
_symmetry.space_group_name_H-M   'P 1'
#
loop_
_entity.id
_entity.type
_entity.pdbx_description
1 polymer ?
#
loop_
_entity_poly.entity_id
_entity_poly.type
_entity_poly.pdbx_seq_one_letter_code
_entity_poly.pdbx_strand_id
1 'polypeptide(L)'
;MRKLPSPVYARKFAGARWALLKNPGTLTKRQGLALLAIKQRGGALWRAYEMKESLRAIFAGDLEIDEVNEMLDHWCKRASRSRLSSFIRLSKTIRTHRDGILASIRLGVSNGRVEGLNTKVRSIIARSYGFHSAKATLALVMLACGPIDLKLPYERASLST
;
A
#
# COMPACT_ATOMS: atom_id res chain seq x y z
N MET A 1 13.96 7.56 -16.11
CA MET A 1 13.42 6.22 -16.45
C MET A 1 14.14 5.16 -15.61
N ARG A 2 13.43 4.24 -14.93
CA ARG A 2 14.07 3.17 -14.14
C ARG A 2 14.74 2.18 -15.10
N LYS A 3 16.07 2.12 -15.16
CA LYS A 3 16.78 1.13 -16.00
C LYS A 3 16.39 -0.27 -15.52
N LEU A 4 15.75 -1.04 -16.39
CA LEU A 4 15.41 -2.43 -16.10
C LEU A 4 16.65 -3.31 -16.27
N PRO A 5 16.77 -4.41 -15.52
CA PRO A 5 17.84 -5.38 -15.71
C PRO A 5 17.79 -5.96 -17.13
N SER A 6 18.91 -6.50 -17.61
CA SER A 6 18.96 -7.15 -18.92
C SER A 6 17.93 -8.29 -19.01
N PRO A 7 17.41 -8.60 -20.22
CA PRO A 7 16.47 -9.72 -20.41
C PRO A 7 17.01 -11.06 -19.90
N VAL A 8 18.33 -11.25 -19.94
CA VAL A 8 19.03 -12.42 -19.40
C VAL A 8 18.92 -12.48 -17.87
N TYR A 9 19.09 -11.33 -17.20
CA TYR A 9 18.92 -11.22 -15.75
C TYR A 9 17.46 -11.45 -15.33
N ALA A 10 16.49 -10.96 -16.12
CA ALA A 10 15.07 -11.20 -15.85
C ALA A 10 14.71 -12.70 -15.98
N ARG A 11 15.23 -13.39 -16.99
CA ARG A 11 15.05 -14.85 -17.18
C ARG A 11 15.55 -15.66 -15.98
N LYS A 12 16.62 -15.21 -15.31
CA LYS A 12 17.15 -15.86 -14.08
C LYS A 12 16.14 -15.96 -12.94
N PHE A 13 15.12 -15.10 -12.93
CA PHE A 13 14.05 -15.06 -11.93
C PHE A 13 12.67 -15.29 -12.53
N ALA A 14 12.59 -15.77 -13.77
CA ALA A 14 11.33 -16.14 -14.39
C ALA A 14 10.63 -17.22 -13.55
N GLY A 15 9.33 -17.04 -13.28
CA GLY A 15 8.55 -17.94 -12.43
C GLY A 15 8.72 -17.72 -10.91
N ALA A 16 9.71 -16.96 -10.45
CA ALA A 16 9.91 -16.67 -9.02
C ALA A 16 8.97 -15.56 -8.49
N ARG A 17 8.31 -14.80 -9.38
CA ARG A 17 7.43 -13.68 -9.03
C ARG A 17 6.41 -14.06 -7.95
N TRP A 18 5.67 -15.15 -8.16
CA TRP A 18 4.62 -15.56 -7.22
C TRP A 18 5.18 -16.10 -5.91
N ALA A 19 6.35 -16.77 -5.95
CA ALA A 19 7.03 -17.22 -4.75
C ALA A 19 7.49 -16.05 -3.86
N LEU A 20 7.85 -14.92 -4.47
CA LEU A 20 8.26 -13.71 -3.75
C LEU A 20 7.09 -12.82 -3.32
N LEU A 21 5.93 -12.89 -3.99
CA LEU A 21 4.78 -12.01 -3.73
C LEU A 21 3.76 -12.60 -2.76
N LYS A 22 3.48 -13.91 -2.84
CA LYS A 22 2.50 -14.56 -1.98
C LYS A 22 2.99 -14.68 -0.54
N ASN A 23 2.04 -14.88 0.36
CA ASN A 23 2.31 -15.16 1.76
C ASN A 23 3.02 -16.53 1.87
N PRO A 24 4.04 -16.68 2.74
CA PRO A 24 4.78 -17.94 2.89
C PRO A 24 3.87 -19.15 3.17
N GLY A 25 2.81 -18.96 3.95
CA GLY A 25 1.83 -20.02 4.28
C GLY A 25 0.87 -20.41 3.14
N THR A 26 0.86 -19.69 2.02
CA THR A 26 -0.05 -19.95 0.87
C THR A 26 0.69 -20.29 -0.42
N LEU A 27 1.98 -20.64 -0.29
CA LEU A 27 2.81 -21.06 -1.43
C LEU A 27 2.45 -22.47 -1.88
N THR A 28 2.36 -22.67 -3.20
CA THR A 28 2.32 -24.03 -3.75
C THR A 28 3.68 -24.71 -3.57
N LYS A 29 3.74 -26.04 -3.61
CA LYS A 29 5.01 -26.81 -3.51
C LYS A 29 6.09 -26.29 -4.46
N ARG A 30 5.71 -26.01 -5.72
CA ARG A 30 6.62 -25.43 -6.74
C ARG A 30 7.12 -24.03 -6.35
N GLN A 31 6.26 -23.19 -5.78
CA GLN A 31 6.63 -21.85 -5.33
C GLN A 31 7.54 -21.90 -4.10
N GLY A 32 7.28 -22.81 -3.16
CA GLY A 32 8.14 -23.04 -2.01
C GLY A 32 9.55 -23.49 -2.41
N LEU A 33 9.66 -24.42 -3.35
CA LEU A 33 10.96 -24.84 -3.91
C LEU A 33 11.70 -23.68 -4.59
N ALA A 34 10.99 -22.84 -5.35
CA ALA A 34 11.59 -21.66 -5.96
C ALA A 34 12.10 -20.66 -4.91
N LEU A 35 11.35 -20.46 -3.82
CA LEU A 35 11.78 -19.59 -2.71
C LEU A 35 12.99 -20.17 -1.97
N LEU A 36 13.03 -21.48 -1.74
CA LEU A 36 14.19 -22.16 -1.14
C LEU A 36 15.44 -22.02 -2.02
N ALA A 37 15.30 -22.16 -3.34
CA ALA A 37 16.41 -21.93 -4.27
C ALA A 37 16.92 -20.48 -4.22
N ILE A 38 16.03 -19.49 -4.04
CA ILE A 38 16.41 -18.09 -3.84
C ILE A 38 17.14 -17.90 -2.50
N LYS A 39 16.64 -18.54 -1.43
CA LYS A 39 17.28 -18.52 -0.10
C LYS A 39 18.70 -19.08 -0.15
N GLN A 40 18.87 -20.25 -0.75
CA GLN A 40 20.18 -20.90 -0.90
C GLN A 40 21.18 -20.05 -1.70
N ARG A 41 20.70 -19.37 -2.75
CA ARG A 41 21.54 -18.44 -3.54
C ARG A 41 21.87 -17.15 -2.79
N GLY A 42 21.03 -16.76 -1.84
CA GLY A 42 21.22 -15.57 -1.01
C GLY A 42 21.27 -14.26 -1.81
N GLY A 43 22.16 -13.36 -1.39
CA GLY A 43 22.40 -12.08 -2.06
C GLY A 43 21.30 -11.03 -1.86
N ALA A 44 21.28 -10.02 -2.73
CA ALA A 44 20.40 -8.86 -2.59
C ALA A 44 18.91 -9.22 -2.65
N LEU A 45 18.52 -10.23 -3.45
CA LEU A 45 17.14 -10.64 -3.58
C LEU A 45 16.61 -11.31 -2.32
N TRP A 46 17.38 -12.22 -1.71
CA TRP A 46 17.00 -12.84 -0.45
C TRP A 46 16.89 -11.81 0.68
N ARG A 47 17.88 -10.91 0.81
CA ARG A 47 17.83 -9.82 1.79
C ARG A 47 16.62 -8.91 1.61
N ALA A 48 16.25 -8.61 0.36
CA ALA A 48 15.04 -7.85 0.04
C ALA A 48 13.77 -8.60 0.46
N TYR A 49 13.72 -9.90 0.23
CA TYR A 49 12.60 -10.75 0.65
C TYR A 49 12.47 -10.79 2.18
N GLU A 50 13.55 -11.02 2.92
CA GLU A 50 13.55 -11.00 4.38
C GLU A 50 13.13 -9.64 4.93
N MET A 51 13.59 -8.55 4.32
CA MET A 51 13.20 -7.20 4.74
C MET A 51 11.70 -6.95 4.52
N LYS A 52 11.15 -7.47 3.42
CA LYS A 52 9.70 -7.41 3.13
C LYS A 52 8.90 -8.23 4.13
N GLU A 53 9.26 -9.50 4.36
CA GLU A 53 8.51 -10.37 5.30
C GLU A 53 8.64 -9.90 6.75
N SER A 54 9.81 -9.42 7.18
CA SER A 54 9.95 -8.86 8.53
C SER A 54 9.10 -7.61 8.73
N LEU A 55 8.98 -6.74 7.72
CA LEU A 55 8.05 -5.60 7.81
C LEU A 55 6.60 -6.09 7.89
N ARG A 56 6.24 -7.09 7.08
CA ARG A 56 4.90 -7.67 7.09
C ARG A 56 4.53 -8.28 8.44
N ALA A 57 5.47 -8.93 9.12
CA ALA A 57 5.26 -9.48 10.45
C ALA A 57 4.92 -8.39 11.47
N ILE A 58 5.59 -7.23 11.41
CA ILE A 58 5.29 -6.08 12.29
C ILE A 58 3.84 -5.60 12.13
N PHE A 59 3.27 -5.72 10.93
CA PHE A 59 1.90 -5.31 10.61
C PHE A 59 0.89 -6.48 10.64
N ALA A 60 1.25 -7.64 11.19
CA ALA A 60 0.34 -8.79 11.21
C ALA A 60 -0.83 -8.62 12.21
N GLY A 61 -0.71 -7.70 13.17
CA GLY A 61 -1.78 -7.35 14.12
C GLY A 61 -1.80 -8.23 15.37
N ASP A 62 -0.72 -8.95 15.64
CA ASP A 62 -0.50 -9.87 16.76
C ASP A 62 0.46 -9.30 17.82
N LEU A 63 0.78 -8.01 17.73
CA LEU A 63 1.73 -7.30 18.59
C LEU A 63 1.07 -6.12 19.27
N GLU A 64 1.50 -5.82 20.49
CA GLU A 64 1.12 -4.61 21.20
C GLU A 64 1.76 -3.36 20.56
N ILE A 65 1.17 -2.19 20.79
CA ILE A 65 1.59 -0.96 20.12
C ILE A 65 3.05 -0.59 20.41
N ASP A 66 3.51 -0.84 21.64
CA ASP A 66 4.89 -0.57 22.07
C ASP A 66 5.87 -1.53 21.38
N GLU A 67 5.50 -2.81 21.22
CA GLU A 67 6.29 -3.79 20.49
C GLU A 67 6.40 -3.42 19.00
N VAL A 68 5.29 -3.00 18.38
CA VAL A 68 5.30 -2.51 17.00
C VAL A 68 6.23 -1.31 16.85
N ASN A 69 6.17 -0.37 17.80
CA ASN A 69 7.05 0.80 17.81
C ASN A 69 8.52 0.37 17.86
N GLU A 70 8.91 -0.47 18.82
CA GLU A 70 10.28 -0.97 18.94
C GLU A 70 10.74 -1.73 17.68
N MET A 71 9.90 -2.64 17.17
CA MET A 71 10.23 -3.44 15.99
C MET A 71 10.35 -2.57 14.73
N LEU A 72 9.52 -1.53 14.56
CA LEU A 72 9.68 -0.56 13.48
C LEU A 72 11.02 0.17 13.56
N ASP A 73 11.49 0.48 14.76
CA ASP A 73 12.78 1.10 14.96
C ASP A 73 13.94 0.19 14.59
N HIS A 74 13.91 -1.06 15.06
CA HIS A 74 14.87 -2.08 14.68
C HIS A 74 14.87 -2.33 13.17
N TRP A 75 13.67 -2.40 12.57
CA TRP A 75 13.52 -2.58 11.14
C TRP A 75 14.10 -1.40 10.35
N CYS A 76 13.81 -0.15 10.75
CA CYS A 76 14.36 1.05 10.11
C CYS A 76 15.90 1.10 10.23
N LYS A 77 16.45 0.75 11.41
CA LYS A 77 17.90 0.65 11.62
C LYS A 77 18.53 -0.39 10.67
N ARG A 78 17.90 -1.54 10.48
CA ARG A 78 18.35 -2.55 9.50
C ARG A 78 18.20 -2.09 8.05
N ALA A 79 17.04 -1.52 7.69
CA ALA A 79 16.73 -1.08 6.33
C ALA A 79 17.69 0.01 5.86
N SER A 80 18.05 0.96 6.72
CA SER A 80 19.02 2.03 6.42
C SER A 80 20.43 1.51 6.07
N ARG A 81 20.82 0.34 6.60
CA ARG A 81 22.13 -0.30 6.36
C ARG A 81 22.09 -1.40 5.30
N SER A 82 20.94 -1.64 4.68
CA SER A 82 20.72 -2.77 3.76
C SER A 82 21.44 -2.65 2.42
N ARG A 83 21.93 -1.46 2.05
CA ARG A 83 22.42 -1.13 0.69
C ARG A 83 21.35 -1.33 -0.41
N LEU A 84 20.07 -1.40 -0.04
CA LEU A 84 18.95 -1.50 -0.97
C LEU A 84 18.21 -0.15 -1.01
N SER A 85 18.40 0.63 -2.07
CA SER A 85 17.89 2.00 -2.19
C SER A 85 16.39 2.12 -1.91
N SER A 86 15.59 1.15 -2.36
CA SER A 86 14.14 1.10 -2.09
C SER A 86 13.83 1.01 -0.58
N PHE A 87 14.55 0.17 0.17
CA PHE A 87 14.33 0.00 1.61
C PHE A 87 14.91 1.14 2.43
N ILE A 88 16.04 1.71 1.99
CA ILE A 88 16.58 2.94 2.59
C ILE A 88 15.55 4.06 2.47
N ARG A 89 14.95 4.26 1.28
CA ARG A 89 13.89 5.24 1.08
C ARG A 89 12.67 4.94 1.95
N LEU A 90 12.20 3.70 1.96
CA LEU A 90 11.07 3.28 2.78
C LEU A 90 11.31 3.53 4.28
N SER A 91 12.52 3.28 4.78
CA SER A 91 12.87 3.56 6.18
C SER A 91 12.77 5.05 6.53
N LYS A 92 13.11 5.94 5.58
CA LYS A 92 12.94 7.39 5.77
C LYS A 92 11.46 7.75 5.82
N THR A 93 10.67 7.23 4.87
CA THR A 93 9.22 7.44 4.84
C THR A 93 8.52 6.98 6.12
N ILE A 94 8.87 5.79 6.62
CA ILE A 94 8.31 5.26 7.88
C ILE A 94 8.66 6.17 9.05
N ARG A 95 9.90 6.64 9.15
CA ARG A 95 10.30 7.60 10.21
C ARG A 95 9.55 8.92 10.12
N THR A 96 9.36 9.46 8.92
CA THR A 96 8.64 10.71 8.69
C THR A 96 7.16 10.61 9.09
N HIS A 97 6.53 9.47 8.86
CA HIS A 97 5.10 9.27 9.11
C HIS A 97 4.81 8.36 10.30
N ARG A 98 5.76 8.23 11.23
CA ARG A 98 5.71 7.23 12.32
C ARG A 98 4.45 7.35 13.17
N ASP A 99 4.13 8.56 13.60
CA ASP A 99 2.99 8.81 14.48
C ASP A 99 1.67 8.42 13.81
N GLY A 100 1.53 8.72 12.51
CA GLY A 100 0.38 8.33 11.71
C GLY A 100 0.27 6.81 11.54
N ILE A 101 1.40 6.12 11.37
CA ILE A 101 1.44 4.66 11.29
C ILE A 101 0.96 4.05 12.62
N LEU A 102 1.53 4.48 13.75
CA LEU A 102 1.15 3.97 15.07
C LEU A 102 -0.31 4.27 15.40
N ALA A 103 -0.78 5.48 15.08
CA ALA A 103 -2.19 5.85 15.24
C ALA A 103 -3.12 4.97 14.39
N SER A 104 -2.74 4.66 13.14
CA SER A 104 -3.54 3.78 12.27
C SER A 104 -3.66 2.36 12.81
N ILE A 105 -2.58 1.82 13.40
CA ILE A 105 -2.59 0.50 14.03
C ILE A 105 -3.49 0.53 15.27
N ARG A 106 -3.27 1.50 16.17
CA ARG A 106 -4.05 1.67 17.40
C ARG A 106 -5.54 1.83 17.13
N LEU A 107 -5.91 2.60 16.11
CA LEU A 107 -7.31 2.89 15.77
C LEU A 107 -7.91 1.85 14.81
N GLY A 108 -7.14 0.87 14.32
CA GLY A 108 -7.58 -0.08 13.31
C GLY A 108 -8.05 0.56 11.99
N VAL A 109 -7.52 1.76 11.67
CA VAL A 109 -7.95 2.52 10.48
C VAL A 109 -7.31 1.92 9.25
N SER A 110 -8.14 1.47 8.31
CA SER A 110 -7.67 0.99 7.01
C SER A 110 -7.74 2.08 5.94
N ASN A 111 -6.89 1.97 4.93
CA ASN A 111 -6.93 2.84 3.74
C ASN A 111 -8.17 2.60 2.87
N GLY A 112 -9.00 1.59 3.16
CA GLY A 112 -10.11 1.18 2.32
C GLY A 112 -11.12 2.29 2.02
N ARG A 113 -11.41 3.17 2.99
CA ARG A 113 -12.28 4.35 2.77
C ARG A 113 -11.67 5.32 1.75
N VAL A 114 -10.38 5.63 1.90
CA VAL A 114 -9.65 6.54 1.01
C VAL A 114 -9.50 5.94 -0.39
N GLU A 115 -9.21 4.64 -0.48
CA GLU A 115 -9.12 3.91 -1.74
C GLU A 115 -10.47 3.82 -2.46
N GLY A 116 -11.56 3.59 -1.72
CA GLY A 116 -12.92 3.61 -2.24
C GLY A 116 -13.27 4.98 -2.82
N LEU A 117 -12.98 6.06 -2.08
CA LEU A 117 -13.17 7.42 -2.57
C LEU A 117 -12.35 7.68 -3.84
N ASN A 118 -11.06 7.35 -3.84
CA ASN A 118 -10.19 7.52 -5.01
C ASN A 118 -10.69 6.75 -6.23
N THR A 119 -11.23 5.55 -6.02
CA THR A 119 -11.83 4.73 -7.08
C THR A 119 -13.09 5.39 -7.64
N LYS A 120 -13.97 5.91 -6.78
CA LYS A 120 -15.18 6.64 -7.17
C LYS A 120 -14.83 7.91 -7.95
N VAL A 121 -13.85 8.69 -7.48
CA VAL A 121 -13.35 9.89 -8.19
C VAL A 121 -12.82 9.53 -9.58
N ARG A 122 -12.00 8.47 -9.69
CA ARG A 122 -11.51 8.00 -11.01
C ARG A 122 -12.66 7.58 -11.93
N SER A 123 -13.68 6.90 -11.41
CA SER A 123 -14.86 6.51 -12.19
C SER A 123 -15.64 7.72 -12.68
N ILE A 124 -15.78 8.77 -11.86
CA ILE A 124 -16.39 10.03 -12.26
C ILE A 124 -15.62 10.63 -13.44
N ILE A 125 -14.30 10.80 -13.29
CA ILE A 125 -13.45 11.37 -14.35
C ILE A 125 -13.52 10.56 -15.64
N ALA A 126 -13.47 9.23 -15.55
CA ALA A 126 -13.53 8.35 -16.72
C ALA A 126 -14.86 8.46 -17.49
N ARG A 127 -15.99 8.57 -16.77
CA ARG A 127 -17.33 8.69 -17.40
C ARG A 127 -17.62 10.08 -17.96
N SER A 128 -16.86 11.09 -17.56
CA SER A 128 -17.05 12.46 -18.04
C SER A 128 -16.39 12.74 -19.38
N TYR A 129 -15.58 11.81 -19.93
CA TYR A 129 -14.87 11.95 -21.22
C TYR A 129 -13.97 13.19 -21.34
N GLY A 130 -13.63 13.81 -20.20
CA GLY A 130 -12.83 15.04 -20.13
C GLY A 130 -13.60 16.18 -19.47
N PHE A 131 -12.90 16.94 -18.63
CA PHE A 131 -13.43 18.19 -18.08
C PHE A 131 -12.66 19.37 -18.65
N HIS A 132 -13.37 20.44 -18.97
CA HIS A 132 -12.79 21.70 -19.43
C HIS A 132 -12.03 22.46 -18.32
N SER A 133 -12.21 22.07 -17.05
CA SER A 133 -11.47 22.65 -15.92
C SER A 133 -11.42 21.72 -14.70
N ALA A 134 -10.42 21.90 -13.84
CA ALA A 134 -10.35 21.20 -12.55
C ALA A 134 -11.51 21.55 -11.61
N LYS A 135 -12.07 22.76 -11.73
CA LYS A 135 -13.23 23.21 -10.94
C LYS A 135 -14.48 22.39 -11.26
N ALA A 136 -14.69 22.04 -12.53
CA ALA A 136 -15.79 21.16 -12.94
C ALA A 136 -15.64 19.75 -12.36
N THR A 137 -14.43 19.20 -12.39
CA THR A 137 -14.12 17.91 -11.74
C THR A 137 -14.41 17.95 -10.25
N LEU A 138 -13.92 18.98 -9.55
CA LEU A 138 -14.12 19.15 -8.11
C LEU A 138 -15.61 19.27 -7.76
N ALA A 139 -16.38 20.05 -8.52
CA ALA A 139 -17.81 20.23 -8.29
C ALA A 139 -18.56 18.88 -8.40
N LEU A 140 -18.25 18.06 -9.40
CA LEU A 140 -18.89 16.76 -9.57
C LEU A 140 -18.45 15.74 -8.51
N VAL A 141 -17.18 15.80 -8.08
CA VAL A 141 -16.70 14.99 -6.95
C VAL A 141 -17.41 15.39 -5.66
N MET A 142 -17.55 16.70 -5.38
CA MET A 142 -18.29 17.19 -4.22
C MET A 142 -19.76 16.77 -4.31
N LEU A 143 -20.40 16.93 -5.47
CA LEU A 143 -21.79 16.48 -5.71
C LEU A 143 -21.98 14.99 -5.39
N ALA A 144 -21.04 14.14 -5.80
CA ALA A 144 -21.21 12.69 -5.71
C ALA A 144 -20.67 12.08 -4.40
N CYS A 145 -19.69 12.71 -3.75
CA CYS A 145 -18.93 12.15 -2.63
C CYS A 145 -18.84 13.07 -1.41
N GLY A 146 -19.17 14.35 -1.56
CA GLY A 146 -19.14 15.32 -0.47
C GLY A 146 -20.41 15.24 0.40
N PRO A 147 -20.36 15.78 1.62
CA PRO A 147 -21.55 15.97 2.44
C PRO A 147 -22.37 17.11 1.84
N ILE A 148 -23.28 16.79 0.92
CA ILE A 148 -24.21 17.77 0.36
C ILE A 148 -25.60 17.36 0.77
N ASP A 149 -26.26 18.25 1.49
CA ASP A 149 -27.69 18.21 1.68
C ASP A 149 -28.34 18.92 0.49
N LEU A 150 -29.05 18.15 -0.32
CA LEU A 150 -29.65 18.61 -1.57
C LEU A 150 -31.15 18.73 -1.36
N LYS A 151 -31.61 19.95 -1.05
CA LYS A 151 -33.04 20.24 -1.01
C LYS A 151 -33.58 20.25 -2.42
N LEU A 152 -34.38 19.24 -2.77
CA LEU A 152 -34.87 19.08 -4.13
C LEU A 152 -36.01 20.06 -4.39
N PRO A 153 -36.17 20.57 -5.64
CA PRO A 153 -37.19 21.58 -5.93
C PRO A 153 -38.64 21.16 -5.61
N TYR A 154 -38.89 19.87 -5.50
CA TYR A 154 -40.20 19.29 -5.20
C TYR A 154 -40.39 18.95 -3.71
N GLU A 155 -39.35 19.04 -2.89
CA GLU A 155 -39.46 18.90 -1.43
C GLU A 155 -40.07 20.18 -0.84
N ARG A 156 -41.39 20.27 -0.92
CA ARG A 156 -42.16 21.28 -0.19
C ARG A 156 -41.93 21.04 1.30
N ALA A 157 -41.50 22.09 2.02
CA ALA A 157 -41.51 22.05 3.48
C ALA A 157 -42.92 21.64 3.91
N SER A 158 -43.03 20.53 4.65
CA SER A 158 -44.27 20.15 5.30
C SER A 158 -44.69 21.36 6.15
N LEU A 159 -45.79 21.99 5.76
CA LEU A 159 -46.43 23.02 6.56
C LEU A 159 -46.80 22.34 7.88
N SER A 160 -46.06 22.62 8.94
CA SER A 160 -46.42 22.25 10.30
C SER A 160 -47.66 23.05 10.66
N THR A 161 -48.80 22.36 10.74
CA THR A 161 -50.06 22.86 11.32
C THR A 161 -49.88 23.20 12.79
#